data_AF-A0ABD3AVN6-F1
#
_entry.id   AF-A0ABD3AVN6-F1
#
_cell.length_a   1.000
_cell.length_b   1.000
_cell.length_c   1.000
_cell.angle_alpha   90.00
_cell.angle_beta   90.00
_cell.angle_gamma   90.00
#
_symmetry.space_group_name_H-M   'P 1'
#
loop_
_entity.id
_entity.type
_entity.pdbx_description
1 polymer ?
#
loop_
_entity_poly.entity_id
_entity_poly.type
_entity_poly.pdbx_seq_one_letter_code
_entity_poly.pdbx_strand_id
1 'polypeptide(L)'
;MAIGHEAFTHMEGHKRFVQIDHNDLFPYLLVNIGSGVSMIKVDGDGKFQRVSGTNVGGGTYWGLGRLLTKCKSFDELLELSQGGDNRTIDMLVGDIYGGMHYSKVRLFQNHV
;
A
#
# COMPACT_ATOMS: atom_id res chain seq x y z
N MET A 1 1.03 8.81 28.11
CA MET A 1 1.54 7.46 27.76
C MET A 1 1.84 7.46 26.28
N ALA A 2 3.09 7.72 25.91
CA ALA A 2 3.52 7.65 24.52
C ALA A 2 3.91 6.20 24.22
N ILE A 3 3.44 5.67 23.09
CA ILE A 3 3.77 4.35 22.57
C ILE A 3 5.23 4.41 22.09
N GLY A 4 6.16 4.39 23.03
CA GLY A 4 7.58 4.25 22.74
C GLY A 4 7.87 2.78 22.46
N HIS A 5 8.59 2.52 21.36
CA HIS A 5 9.38 1.30 21.08
C HIS A 5 8.94 0.32 19.98
N GLU A 6 8.09 0.69 19.00
CA GLU A 6 7.79 -0.23 17.88
C GLU A 6 7.74 0.41 16.49
N ALA A 7 8.54 1.46 16.23
CA ALA A 7 8.75 1.90 14.86
C ALA A 7 9.69 0.91 14.15
N PHE A 8 9.21 0.28 13.08
CA PHE A 8 10.02 -0.59 12.23
C PHE A 8 9.83 -0.24 10.76
N THR A 9 10.90 -0.34 10.00
CA THR A 9 10.85 -0.32 8.55
C THR A 9 10.79 -1.77 8.07
N HIS A 10 9.83 -2.08 7.20
CA HIS A 10 9.77 -3.35 6.50
C HIS A 10 10.25 -3.16 5.07
N MET A 11 11.49 -3.60 4.77
CA MET A 11 12.06 -3.59 3.42
C MET A 11 12.47 -5.00 3.05
N GLU A 12 12.06 -5.47 1.86
CA GLU A 12 12.47 -6.77 1.31
C GLU A 12 12.23 -7.96 2.27
N GLY A 13 11.12 -7.93 3.02
CA GLY A 13 10.79 -8.98 4.00
C GLY A 13 11.52 -8.88 5.34
N HIS A 14 12.41 -7.90 5.51
CA HIS A 14 13.15 -7.70 6.75
C HIS A 14 12.57 -6.54 7.57
N LYS A 15 12.25 -6.83 8.84
CA LYS A 15 11.88 -5.81 9.83
C LYS A 15 13.14 -5.26 10.49
N ARG A 16 13.36 -3.96 10.37
CA ARG A 16 14.41 -3.24 11.11
C ARG A 16 13.75 -2.21 12.02
N PHE A 17 13.98 -2.36 13.31
CA PHE A 17 13.53 -1.36 14.28
C PHE A 17 14.36 -0.10 14.11
N VAL A 18 13.68 1.04 14.06
CA VAL A 18 14.29 2.35 13.91
C VAL A 18 13.96 3.19 15.12
N GLN A 19 14.96 3.90 15.64
CA GLN A 19 14.69 5.02 16.53
C GLN A 19 14.28 6.20 15.67
N ILE A 20 13.07 6.68 15.88
CA ILE A 20 12.59 7.90 15.27
C ILE A 20 13.04 9.06 16.15
N ASP A 21 13.89 9.94 15.61
CA ASP A 21 14.19 11.22 16.27
C ASP A 21 12.97 12.13 16.15
N HIS A 22 12.36 12.45 17.29
CA HIS A 22 11.21 13.34 17.34
C HIS A 22 11.53 14.76 16.89
N ASN A 23 12.81 15.17 16.92
CA ASN A 23 13.24 16.49 16.45
C ASN A 23 13.37 16.57 14.92
N ASP A 24 13.40 15.42 14.22
CA ASP A 24 13.53 15.32 12.76
C ASP A 24 12.38 14.50 12.12
N LEU A 25 11.25 14.42 12.81
CA LEU A 25 10.10 13.62 12.35
C LEU A 25 9.34 14.29 11.20
N PHE A 26 9.30 15.62 11.17
CA PHE A 26 8.44 16.38 10.26
C PHE A 26 9.23 16.92 9.06
N PRO A 27 8.63 16.99 7.86
CA PRO A 27 7.27 16.58 7.53
C PRO A 27 7.16 15.08 7.17
N TYR A 28 5.98 14.50 7.39
CA TYR A 28 5.65 13.16 6.91
C TYR A 28 4.23 13.06 6.35
N LEU A 29 3.97 12.02 5.56
CA LEU A 29 2.64 11.67 5.09
C LEU A 29 2.10 10.49 5.90
N LEU A 30 1.08 10.73 6.71
CA LEU A 30 0.33 9.67 7.37
C LEU A 30 -0.68 9.09 6.39
N VAL A 31 -0.48 7.83 6.01
CA VAL A 31 -1.44 7.07 5.19
C VAL A 31 -2.16 6.07 6.09
N ASN A 32 -3.39 6.38 6.45
CA ASN A 32 -4.23 5.49 7.24
C ASN A 32 -5.04 4.57 6.32
N ILE A 33 -4.78 3.27 6.36
CA ILE A 33 -5.47 2.25 5.56
C ILE A 33 -6.45 1.49 6.46
N GLY A 34 -7.74 1.79 6.29
CA GLY A 34 -8.85 1.06 6.90
C GLY A 34 -9.79 0.53 5.82
N SER A 35 -11.11 0.65 6.02
CA SER A 35 -12.08 0.30 4.97
C SER A 35 -11.85 1.08 3.67
N GLY A 36 -11.51 2.36 3.78
CA GLY A 36 -10.89 3.19 2.74
C GLY A 36 -9.52 3.69 3.18
N VAL A 37 -8.93 4.63 2.44
CA VAL A 37 -7.61 5.20 2.71
C VAL A 37 -7.71 6.71 2.91
N SER A 38 -7.06 7.23 3.94
CA SER A 38 -6.90 8.67 4.16
C SER A 38 -5.43 9.05 4.17
N MET A 39 -5.07 10.10 3.43
CA MET A 39 -3.70 10.62 3.33
C MET A 39 -3.63 12.00 3.97
N ILE A 40 -2.80 12.14 4.99
CA ILE A 40 -2.69 13.34 5.82
C ILE A 40 -1.24 13.81 5.80
N LYS A 41 -1.00 15.03 5.34
CA LYS A 41 0.30 15.68 5.45
C LYS A 41 0.44 16.23 6.87
N VAL A 42 1.50 15.87 7.57
CA VAL A 42 1.81 16.35 8.91
C VAL A 42 3.10 17.16 8.83
N ASP A 43 2.98 18.46 9.10
CA ASP A 43 4.06 19.46 9.00
C ASP A 43 4.67 19.78 10.39
N GLY A 44 4.06 19.31 11.47
CA GLY A 44 4.50 19.54 12.85
C GLY A 44 3.41 19.18 13.86
N ASP A 45 3.73 19.31 15.15
CA ASP A 45 2.76 19.09 16.23
C ASP A 45 1.52 19.96 16.05
N GLY A 46 0.35 19.32 16.00
CA GLY A 46 -0.94 19.99 15.76
C GLY A 46 -1.11 20.62 14.38
N LYS A 47 -0.12 20.50 13.48
CA LYS A 47 -0.12 21.07 12.12
C LYS A 47 -0.25 19.95 11.10
N PHE A 48 -1.50 19.63 10.74
CA PHE A 48 -1.78 18.59 9.77
C PHE A 48 -2.96 18.95 8.88
N GLN A 49 -2.98 18.38 7.68
CA GLN A 49 -4.07 18.54 6.73
C GLN A 49 -4.32 17.24 5.97
N ARG A 50 -5.59 16.89 5.79
CA ARG A 50 -5.96 15.79 4.90
C ARG A 50 -5.75 16.25 3.45
N VAL A 51 -4.76 15.69 2.78
CA VAL A 51 -4.39 16.07 1.40
C VAL A 51 -5.11 15.22 0.37
N SER A 52 -5.51 14.00 0.72
CA SER A 52 -6.22 13.10 -0.19
C SER A 52 -6.90 11.95 0.55
N GLY A 53 -7.58 11.10 -0.20
CA GLY A 53 -8.01 9.77 0.21
C GLY A 53 -8.65 9.03 -0.95
N THR A 54 -8.85 7.73 -0.77
CA THR A 54 -9.54 6.87 -1.74
C THR A 54 -10.48 5.93 -1.01
N ASN A 55 -11.57 5.55 -1.67
CA ASN A 55 -12.45 4.50 -1.18
C ASN A 55 -11.87 3.10 -1.42
N VAL A 56 -10.78 2.99 -2.19
CA VAL A 56 -10.05 1.75 -2.44
C VAL A 56 -9.13 1.45 -1.26
N GLY A 57 -9.63 0.67 -0.30
CA GLY A 57 -8.90 0.23 0.88
C GLY A 57 -9.21 -1.22 1.23
N GLY A 58 -9.09 -1.57 2.52
CA GLY A 58 -9.35 -2.91 3.02
C GLY A 58 -10.81 -3.36 2.80
N GLY A 59 -11.76 -2.42 2.78
CA GLY A 59 -13.17 -2.71 2.50
C GLY A 59 -13.40 -3.12 1.04
N THR A 60 -12.67 -2.52 0.11
CA THR A 60 -12.69 -2.91 -1.31
C THR A 60 -12.05 -4.27 -1.51
N TYR A 61 -10.86 -4.49 -0.92
CA TYR A 61 -10.18 -5.78 -0.96
C TYR A 61 -11.09 -6.90 -0.42
N TRP A 62 -11.64 -6.70 0.77
CA TRP A 62 -12.52 -7.68 1.40
C TRP A 62 -13.83 -7.89 0.64
N GLY A 63 -14.50 -6.81 0.24
CA GLY A 63 -15.77 -6.87 -0.47
C GLY A 63 -15.66 -7.56 -1.82
N LEU A 64 -14.69 -7.17 -2.65
CA LEU A 64 -14.44 -7.81 -3.95
C LEU A 64 -13.94 -9.24 -3.78
N GLY A 65 -13.01 -9.48 -2.85
CA GLY A 65 -12.49 -10.81 -2.59
C GLY A 65 -13.60 -11.79 -2.20
N ARG A 66 -14.56 -11.37 -1.38
CA ARG A 66 -15.73 -12.20 -1.04
C ARG A 66 -16.68 -12.44 -2.22
N LEU A 67 -16.79 -11.49 -3.15
CA LEU A 67 -17.63 -11.64 -4.35
C LEU A 67 -17.00 -12.55 -5.40
N LEU A 68 -15.67 -12.48 -5.55
CA LEU A 68 -14.92 -13.18 -6.58
C LEU A 68 -14.42 -14.56 -6.12
N THR A 69 -14.40 -14.82 -4.82
CA THR A 69 -13.91 -16.07 -4.23
C THR A 69 -14.95 -16.71 -3.31
N LYS A 70 -14.63 -17.87 -2.74
CA LYS A 70 -15.47 -18.54 -1.75
C LYS A 70 -15.07 -18.23 -0.29
N CYS A 71 -14.03 -17.42 -0.08
CA CYS A 71 -13.50 -17.09 1.24
C CYS A 71 -14.58 -16.51 2.16
N LYS A 72 -14.53 -16.89 3.43
CA LYS A 72 -15.48 -16.50 4.48
C LYS A 72 -14.88 -15.58 5.51
N SER A 73 -13.56 -15.52 5.60
CA SER A 73 -12.82 -14.62 6.47
C SER A 73 -11.78 -13.80 5.69
N PHE A 74 -11.33 -12.71 6.31
CA PHE A 74 -10.25 -11.88 5.78
C PHE A 74 -8.93 -12.66 5.68
N ASP A 75 -8.62 -13.47 6.69
CA ASP A 75 -7.38 -14.26 6.75
C ASP A 75 -7.34 -15.32 5.64
N GLU A 76 -8.46 -16.01 5.36
CA GLU A 76 -8.54 -16.96 4.24
C GLU A 76 -8.27 -16.28 2.89
N LEU A 77 -8.79 -15.06 2.72
CA LEU A 77 -8.57 -14.29 1.50
C LEU A 77 -7.11 -13.85 1.38
N LEU A 78 -6.49 -13.47 2.50
CA LEU A 78 -5.07 -13.09 2.56
C LEU A 78 -4.18 -14.28 2.22
N GLU A 79 -4.40 -15.43 2.84
CA GLU A 79 -3.69 -16.68 2.54
C GLU A 79 -3.85 -17.08 1.07
N LEU A 80 -5.07 -17.04 0.54
CA LEU A 80 -5.33 -17.34 -0.87
C LEU A 80 -4.56 -16.38 -1.80
N SER A 81 -4.50 -15.09 -1.46
CA SER A 81 -3.81 -14.09 -2.28
C SER A 81 -2.28 -14.28 -2.34
N GLN A 82 -1.67 -14.86 -1.31
CA GLN A 82 -0.22 -15.12 -1.28
C GLN A 82 0.22 -16.18 -2.30
N GLY A 83 -0.69 -17.09 -2.68
CA GLY A 83 -0.46 -18.10 -3.72
C GLY A 83 -0.93 -17.71 -5.12
N GLY A 84 -1.49 -16.50 -5.29
CA GLY A 84 -2.03 -16.04 -6.57
C GLY A 84 -0.94 -15.61 -7.56
N ASP A 85 -1.22 -15.75 -8.86
CA ASP A 85 -0.40 -15.20 -9.94
C ASP A 85 -1.17 -14.10 -10.68
N ASN A 86 -0.90 -12.85 -10.32
CA ASN A 86 -1.59 -11.69 -10.86
C ASN A 86 -1.31 -11.44 -12.35
N ARG A 87 -0.21 -11.98 -12.89
CA ARG A 87 0.15 -11.83 -14.32
C ARG A 87 -0.86 -12.48 -15.27
N THR A 88 -1.71 -13.37 -14.75
CA THR A 88 -2.78 -14.01 -15.52
C THR A 88 -4.05 -13.16 -15.63
N ILE A 89 -4.12 -12.06 -14.87
CA ILE A 89 -5.29 -11.18 -14.76
C ILE A 89 -4.93 -9.73 -15.12
N ASP A 90 -3.82 -9.23 -14.59
CA ASP A 90 -3.36 -7.86 -14.80
C ASP A 90 -2.77 -7.71 -16.20
N MET A 91 -3.24 -6.71 -16.94
CA MET A 91 -2.66 -6.33 -18.22
C MET A 91 -1.49 -5.39 -17.99
N LEU A 92 -0.28 -5.81 -18.35
CA LEU A 92 0.93 -5.01 -18.20
C LEU A 92 1.11 -4.08 -19.41
N VAL A 93 1.88 -3.00 -19.22
CA VAL A 93 2.24 -2.07 -20.31
C VAL A 93 2.91 -2.84 -21.46
N GLY A 94 3.70 -3.87 -21.14
CA GLY A 94 4.35 -4.74 -22.14
C GLY A 94 3.35 -5.48 -23.04
N ASP A 95 2.19 -5.90 -22.49
CA ASP A 95 1.15 -6.62 -23.23
C ASP A 95 0.43 -5.72 -24.23
N ILE A 96 0.34 -4.41 -23.92
CA ILE A 96 -0.28 -3.41 -24.79
C ILE A 96 0.68 -2.96 -25.90
N TYR A 97 1.95 -2.72 -25.57
CA TYR A 97 2.93 -2.12 -26.48
C TYR A 97 3.90 -3.12 -27.12
N GLY A 98 3.67 -4.43 -26.95
CA GLY A 98 4.39 -5.49 -27.67
C GLY A 98 5.89 -5.51 -27.40
N GLY A 99 6.32 -5.25 -26.17
CA GLY A 99 7.73 -5.29 -25.81
C GLY A 99 8.55 -4.03 -26.16
N MET A 100 7.97 -3.06 -26.87
CA MET A 100 8.67 -1.80 -27.15
C MET A 100 8.75 -0.94 -25.89
N HIS A 101 9.97 -0.56 -25.48
CA HIS A 101 10.18 0.39 -24.39
C HIS A 101 9.43 1.69 -24.69
N TYR A 102 8.35 1.94 -23.96
CA TYR A 102 7.63 3.21 -24.01
C TYR A 102 8.45 4.27 -23.24
N SER A 103 9.61 4.66 -23.79
CA SER A 103 10.60 5.53 -23.17
C SER A 103 10.17 6.98 -22.97
N LYS A 104 8.96 7.35 -23.41
CA LYS A 104 8.41 8.72 -23.33
C LYS A 104 7.78 9.04 -21.97
N VAL A 105 7.36 8.01 -21.23
CA VAL A 105 6.86 8.12 -19.84
C VAL A 105 7.51 6.96 -19.10
N ARG A 106 8.24 7.20 -18.02
CA ARG A 106 9.09 6.22 -17.31
C ARG A 106 8.29 5.09 -16.62
N LEU A 107 7.47 4.36 -17.35
CA LEU A 107 6.74 3.18 -16.89
C LEU A 107 7.57 1.94 -17.23
N PHE A 108 8.07 1.26 -16.20
CA PHE A 108 8.86 0.05 -16.38
C PHE A 108 7.95 -1.13 -16.71
N GLN A 109 8.44 -1.99 -17.60
CA GLN A 109 7.72 -3.10 -18.25
C GLN A 109 7.25 -4.21 -17.28
N ASN A 110 7.76 -4.21 -16.04
CA ASN A 110 7.69 -5.33 -15.09
C ASN A 110 7.24 -4.92 -13.67
N HIS A 111 6.43 -3.88 -13.50
CA HIS A 111 5.95 -3.50 -12.15
C HIS A 111 4.48 -3.85 -11.99
N VAL A 112 4.21 -4.81 -11.10
CA VAL A 112 3.02 -4.84 -10.24
C VAL A 112 3.51 -4.78 -8.80
#